data_AF-A0A537RBL8-F1
#
_entry.id   AF-A0A537RBL8-F1
#
_cell.length_a   1.000
_cell.length_b   1.000
_cell.length_c   1.000
_cell.angle_alpha   90.00
_cell.angle_beta   90.00
_cell.angle_gamma   90.00
#
_symmetry.space_group_name_H-M   'P 1'
#
loop_
_entity.id
_entity.type
_entity.pdbx_description
1 polymer ?
#
loop_
_entity_poly.entity_id
_entity_poly.type
_entity_poly.pdbx_seq_one_letter_code
_entity_poly.pdbx_strand_id
1 'polypeptide(L)'
;MSRSVLRAALFAVCGILFAATGWSAIAGCTLGATLRFAVPGLVLLFALVVERWRYKPVTGRPPGAGWVATNERFVDPESGKLVTVFYQPATGERRYVAG
;
A
#
# COMPACT_ATOMS: atom_id res chain seq x y z
N MET A 1 -10.69 -11.05 -3.22
CA MET A 1 -10.80 -9.72 -2.55
C MET A 1 -9.80 -8.79 -3.23
N SER A 2 -10.23 -7.67 -3.81
CA SER A 2 -9.32 -6.75 -4.49
C SER A 2 -8.41 -6.02 -3.48
N ARG A 3 -7.20 -5.64 -3.88
CA ARG A 3 -6.23 -4.87 -3.08
C ARG A 3 -6.86 -3.62 -2.49
N SER A 4 -7.76 -2.97 -3.23
CA SER A 4 -8.50 -1.80 -2.74
C SER A 4 -9.41 -2.13 -1.55
N VAL A 5 -10.12 -3.27 -1.59
CA VAL A 5 -10.98 -3.72 -0.48
C VAL A 5 -10.16 -4.15 0.72
N LEU A 6 -9.04 -4.85 0.50
CA LEU A 6 -8.12 -5.23 1.57
C LEU A 6 -7.53 -3.99 2.26
N ARG A 7 -7.04 -3.01 1.51
CA ARG A 7 -6.50 -1.77 2.08
C ARG A 7 -7.56 -1.02 2.88
N ALA A 8 -8.79 -0.88 2.35
CA ALA A 8 -9.88 -0.24 3.06
C ALA A 8 -10.19 -0.95 4.39
N ALA A 9 -10.25 -2.28 4.39
CA ALA A 9 -10.44 -3.07 5.60
C ALA A 9 -9.28 -2.88 6.61
N LEU A 10 -8.03 -2.88 6.14
CA LEU A 10 -6.86 -2.63 7.00
C LEU A 10 -6.89 -1.22 7.61
N PHE A 11 -7.25 -0.19 6.84
CA PHE A 11 -7.43 1.17 7.38
C PHE A 11 -8.58 1.24 8.40
N ALA A 12 -9.68 0.52 8.18
CA ALA A 12 -10.77 0.45 9.15
C ALA A 12 -10.32 -0.20 10.47
N VAL A 13 -9.62 -1.34 10.40
CA VAL A 13 -9.04 -2.01 11.57
C VAL A 13 -8.05 -1.08 12.29
N CYS A 14 -7.19 -0.38 11.54
CA CYS A 14 -6.26 0.61 12.06
C CYS A 14 -7.00 1.71 12.85
N GLY A 15 -8.07 2.27 12.26
CA GLY A 15 -8.90 3.29 12.91
C GLY A 15 -9.56 2.79 14.19
N ILE A 16 -10.07 1.55 14.20
CA ILE A 16 -10.66 0.93 15.39
C ILE A 16 -9.61 0.79 16.51
N LEU A 17 -8.38 0.35 16.19
CA LEU A 17 -7.30 0.21 17.17
C LEU A 17 -6.90 1.57 17.78
N PHE A 18 -6.83 2.62 16.97
CA PHE A 18 -6.54 3.96 17.47
C PHE A 18 -7.71 4.56 18.28
N ALA A 19 -8.96 4.30 17.89
CA ALA A 19 -10.13 4.70 18.68
C ALA A 19 -10.14 4.00 20.05
N ALA A 20 -9.86 2.68 20.08
CA ALA A 20 -9.75 1.92 21.32
C ALA A 20 -8.58 2.41 22.20
N THR A 21 -7.47 2.81 21.60
CA THR A 21 -6.33 3.44 22.29
C THR A 21 -6.75 4.75 22.96
N GLY A 22 -7.41 5.64 22.21
CA GLY A 22 -7.88 6.94 22.72
C GLY A 22 -8.91 6.78 23.84
N TRP A 23 -9.87 5.86 23.66
CA TRP A 23 -10.86 5.53 24.69
C TRP A 23 -10.21 5.00 25.97
N SER A 24 -9.26 4.05 25.83
CA SER A 24 -8.52 3.49 26.96
C SER A 24 -7.75 4.56 27.74
N ALA A 25 -7.14 5.54 27.05
CA ALA A 25 -6.43 6.64 27.67
C ALA A 25 -7.38 7.59 28.44
N ILE A 26 -8.53 7.95 27.84
CA ILE A 26 -9.54 8.82 28.48
C ILE A 26 -10.17 8.13 29.70
N ALA A 27 -10.40 6.82 29.61
CA ALA A 27 -10.94 6.01 30.70
C ALA A 27 -9.94 5.78 31.86
N GLY A 28 -8.71 6.32 31.77
CA GLY A 28 -7.70 6.20 32.83
C GLY A 28 -7.18 4.77 33.02
N CYS A 29 -7.25 3.93 31.98
CA CYS A 29 -6.72 2.57 32.02
C CYS A 29 -5.19 2.57 32.21
N THR A 30 -4.64 1.43 32.64
CA THR A 30 -3.20 1.27 32.78
C THR A 30 -2.47 1.43 31.44
N LEU A 31 -1.22 1.89 31.49
CA LEU A 31 -0.37 2.01 30.31
C LEU A 31 -0.31 0.71 29.49
N GLY A 32 -0.24 -0.45 30.15
CA GLY A 32 -0.24 -1.75 29.48
C GLY A 32 -1.52 -2.03 28.68
N ALA A 33 -2.69 -1.62 29.21
CA ALA A 33 -3.96 -1.77 28.51
C ALA A 33 -4.04 -0.85 27.29
N THR A 34 -3.54 0.39 27.39
CA THR A 34 -3.49 1.32 26.26
C THR A 34 -2.51 0.86 25.18
N LEU A 35 -1.32 0.41 25.57
CA LEU A 35 -0.29 -0.06 24.63
C LEU A 35 -0.72 -1.32 23.85
N ARG A 36 -1.57 -2.18 24.45
CA ARG A 36 -2.13 -3.36 23.77
C ARG A 36 -2.88 -3.02 22.48
N PHE A 37 -3.47 -1.83 22.39
CA PHE A 37 -4.14 -1.35 21.18
C PHE A 37 -3.23 -0.46 20.31
N ALA A 38 -2.40 0.38 20.95
CA ALA A 38 -1.53 1.32 20.25
C ALA A 38 -0.48 0.63 19.39
N VAL A 39 0.18 -0.40 19.91
CA VAL A 39 1.27 -1.10 19.24
C VAL A 39 0.82 -1.77 17.93
N PRO A 40 -0.22 -2.64 17.90
CA PRO A 40 -0.67 -3.24 16.65
C PRO A 40 -1.21 -2.19 15.66
N GLY A 41 -1.87 -1.13 16.16
CA GLY A 41 -2.32 -0.02 15.31
C GLY A 41 -1.15 0.69 14.62
N LEU A 42 -0.08 0.97 15.36
CA LEU A 42 1.12 1.59 14.83
C LEU A 42 1.87 0.69 13.83
N VAL A 43 2.02 -0.59 14.15
CA VAL A 43 2.65 -1.59 13.25
C VAL A 43 1.86 -1.68 11.94
N LEU A 44 0.53 -1.75 12.02
CA LEU A 44 -0.32 -1.86 10.84
C LEU A 44 -0.32 -0.57 10.01
N LEU A 45 -0.34 0.59 10.65
CA LEU A 45 -0.17 1.87 9.99
C LEU A 45 1.18 1.95 9.25
N PHE A 46 2.27 1.55 9.93
CA PHE A 46 3.60 1.55 9.33
C PHE A 46 3.68 0.60 8.13
N ALA A 47 3.10 -0.61 8.25
CA ALA A 47 3.03 -1.56 7.15
C ALA A 47 2.29 -0.97 5.94
N LEU A 48 1.17 -0.26 6.14
CA LEU A 48 0.43 0.41 5.07
C LEU A 48 1.21 1.54 4.41
N VAL A 49 1.97 2.32 5.20
CA VAL A 49 2.84 3.38 4.66
C VAL A 49 3.97 2.78 3.82
N VAL A 50 4.62 1.73 4.32
CA VAL A 50 5.67 1.01 3.58
C VAL A 50 5.11 0.36 2.33
N GLU A 51 3.92 -0.25 2.41
CA GLU A 51 3.23 -0.86 1.26
C GLU A 51 2.98 0.19 0.18
N ARG A 52 2.42 1.35 0.55
CA ARG A 52 2.19 2.46 -0.38
C ARG A 52 3.48 2.98 -1.01
N TRP A 53 4.56 3.06 -0.24
CA TRP A 53 5.83 3.56 -0.74
C TRP A 53 6.53 2.56 -1.66
N ARG A 54 6.45 1.25 -1.34
CA ARG A 54 7.16 0.19 -2.05
C ARG A 54 6.42 -0.29 -3.30
N TYR A 55 5.10 -0.29 -3.28
CA TYR A 55 4.25 -0.74 -4.40
C TYR A 55 3.72 0.47 -5.18
N LYS A 56 4.44 0.85 -6.26
CA LYS A 56 3.97 1.89 -7.18
C LYS A 56 2.73 1.37 -7.95
N PRO A 57 1.65 2.16 -8.05
CA PRO A 57 0.45 1.74 -8.77
C PRO A 57 0.74 1.49 -10.25
N VAL A 58 0.09 0.48 -10.83
CA VAL A 58 0.11 0.25 -12.28
C VAL A 58 -0.59 1.45 -12.95
N THR A 59 0.13 2.18 -13.79
CA THR A 59 -0.40 3.37 -14.45
C THR A 59 -1.06 2.99 -15.77
N GLY A 60 -2.23 3.54 -16.08
CA GLY A 60 -2.87 3.34 -17.39
C GLY A 60 -2.31 4.22 -18.51
N ARG A 61 -1.29 5.03 -18.23
CA ARG A 61 -0.64 5.91 -19.21
C ARG A 61 0.83 5.51 -19.37
N PRO A 62 1.36 5.52 -20.60
CA PRO A 62 2.78 5.36 -20.83
C PRO A 62 3.56 6.43 -20.05
N PRO A 63 4.67 6.07 -19.39
CA PRO A 63 5.54 7.07 -18.81
C PRO A 63 6.15 7.96 -19.91
N GLY A 64 6.43 9.22 -19.58
CA GLY A 64 6.89 10.23 -20.53
C GLY A 64 8.30 9.99 -21.09
N ALA A 65 8.90 11.04 -21.67
CA ALA A 65 10.21 10.95 -22.31
C ALA A 65 11.30 10.33 -21.40
N GLY A 66 12.14 9.48 -21.98
CA GLY A 66 13.24 8.80 -21.28
C GLY A 66 12.90 7.42 -20.69
N TRP A 67 11.67 6.95 -20.85
CA TRP A 67 11.27 5.59 -20.49
C TRP A 67 11.23 4.69 -21.72
N VAL A 68 11.82 3.49 -21.60
CA VAL A 68 11.93 2.51 -22.68
C VAL A 68 11.04 1.32 -22.35
N ALA A 69 10.13 0.98 -23.26
CA ALA A 69 9.35 -0.25 -23.14
C ALA A 69 10.29 -1.46 -23.26
N THR A 70 10.23 -2.37 -22.30
CA THR A 70 10.95 -3.64 -22.37
C THR A 70 10.10 -4.70 -23.06
N ASN A 71 10.71 -5.83 -23.42
CA ASN A 71 9.98 -6.99 -23.95
C ASN A 71 9.22 -7.77 -22.85
N GLU A 72 9.35 -7.38 -21.58
CA GLU A 72 8.65 -8.03 -20.47
C GLU A 72 7.18 -7.58 -20.43
N ARG A 73 6.27 -8.54 -20.64
CA ARG A 73 4.82 -8.37 -20.50
C ARG A 73 4.26 -9.49 -19.65
N PHE A 74 3.33 -9.16 -18.75
CA PHE A 74 2.64 -10.14 -17.91
C PHE A 74 1.17 -9.78 -17.78
N VAL A 75 0.31 -10.78 -17.57
CA VAL A 75 -1.08 -10.55 -17.24
C VAL A 75 -1.17 -10.30 -15.74
N ASP A 76 -1.72 -9.15 -15.35
CA ASP A 76 -2.02 -8.90 -13.95
C ASP A 76 -3.15 -9.84 -13.51
N PRO A 77 -2.90 -10.81 -12.60
CA PRO A 77 -3.90 -11.78 -12.19
C PRO A 77 -5.12 -11.14 -11.49
N GLU A 78 -4.98 -9.89 -11.04
CA GLU A 78 -6.05 -9.18 -10.36
C GLU A 78 -6.99 -8.45 -11.33
N SER A 79 -6.44 -7.79 -12.35
CA SER A 79 -7.24 -7.02 -13.33
C SER A 79 -7.47 -7.75 -14.66
N GLY A 80 -6.75 -8.86 -14.90
CA GLY A 80 -6.73 -9.56 -16.19
C GLY A 80 -6.07 -8.77 -17.32
N LYS A 81 -5.52 -7.57 -17.02
CA LYS A 81 -4.93 -6.69 -18.04
C LYS A 81 -3.50 -7.08 -18.34
N LEU A 82 -3.10 -6.89 -19.60
CA LEU A 82 -1.71 -7.03 -20.01
C LEU A 82 -0.92 -5.83 -19.49
N VAL A 83 0.12 -6.09 -18.70
CA VAL A 83 1.01 -5.09 -18.15
C VAL A 83 2.33 -5.14 -18.89
N THR A 84 2.76 -4.00 -19.42
CA THR A 84 4.08 -3.81 -20.04
C THR A 84 5.03 -3.16 -19.04
N VAL A 85 6.25 -3.69 -18.93
CA VAL A 85 7.29 -3.12 -18.07
C VAL A 85 8.07 -2.06 -18.84
N PHE A 86 8.12 -0.84 -18.31
CA PHE A 86 8.96 0.24 -18.78
C PHE A 86 10.17 0.42 -17.86
N TYR A 87 11.33 0.66 -18.44
CA TYR A 87 12.59 0.89 -17.75
C TYR A 87 13.09 2.30 -18.04
N GLN A 88 13.60 3.00 -17.02
CA GLN A 88 14.23 4.31 -17.18
C GLN A 88 15.76 4.17 -17.03
N PRO A 89 16.55 4.28 -18.12
CA PRO A 89 18.00 4.06 -18.06
C PRO A 89 18.75 5.04 -17.15
N ALA A 90 18.28 6.28 -17.06
CA ALA A 90 18.94 7.32 -16.28
C ALA A 90 18.87 7.10 -14.76
N THR A 91 17.84 6.40 -14.27
CA THR A 91 17.56 6.23 -12.83
C THR A 91 17.56 4.77 -12.40
N GLY A 92 17.49 3.84 -13.35
CA GLY A 92 17.28 2.42 -13.08
C GLY A 92 15.85 2.07 -12.64
N GLU A 93 14.91 3.03 -12.67
CA GLU A 93 13.54 2.76 -12.23
C GLU A 93 12.78 1.84 -13.21
N ARG A 94 11.84 1.07 -12.65
CA ARG A 94 10.87 0.26 -13.40
C ARG A 94 9.47 0.74 -13.13
N ARG A 95 8.63 0.82 -14.17
CA ARG A 95 7.21 1.19 -14.05
C ARG A 95 6.35 0.22 -14.85
N TYR A 96 5.21 -0.09 -14.29
CA TYR A 96 4.26 -1.06 -14.83
C TYR A 96 3.08 -0.32 -15.44
N VAL A 97 2.82 -0.55 -16.73
CA VAL A 97 1.76 0.14 -17.48
C VAL A 97 0.76 -0.88 -17.99
N ALA A 98 -0.52 -0.69 -17.64
CA ALA A 98 -1.59 -1.50 -18.20
C ALA A 98 -1.87 -1.07 -19.65
N GLY A 99 -1.92 -2.04 -20.57
CA GLY A 99 -2.37 -1.87 -21.95
C GLY A 99 -3.89 -1.95 -22.09
#